data_AF-A0A966QV31-F1
#
_entry.id   AF-A0A966QV31-F1
#
_cell.length_a   1.000
_cell.length_b   1.000
_cell.length_c   1.000
_cell.angle_alpha   90.00
_cell.angle_beta   90.00
_cell.angle_gamma   90.00
#
_symmetry.space_group_name_H-M   'P 1'
#
loop_
_entity.id
_entity.type
_entity.pdbx_description
1 polymer ?
#
loop_
_entity_poly.entity_id
_entity_poly.type
_entity_poly.pdbx_seq_one_letter_code
_entity_poly.pdbx_strand_id
1 'polypeptide(L)'
;MLYDYVCAECNNEMTDVYQSIKDDALVTCPQCGQNALQRVVYGGLGAFVKDIKTIGQLADNNWTKLGHYKRSEEEAIAKQKMQEQESSSVFSAFGSASKKEINKMTPEQKKKYIITGDK
;
A
#
# COMPACT_ATOMS: atom_id res chain seq x y z
N MET A 1 -20.71 -20.76 19.34
CA MET A 1 -20.20 -20.08 18.13
C MET A 1 -19.71 -21.15 17.19
N LEU A 2 -19.92 -20.99 15.89
CA LEU A 2 -19.38 -21.92 14.90
C LEU A 2 -17.94 -21.53 14.61
N TYR A 3 -17.05 -22.51 14.65
CA TYR A 3 -15.65 -22.32 14.31
C TYR A 3 -15.23 -23.33 13.27
N ASP A 4 -14.30 -22.90 12.44
CA ASP A 4 -13.64 -23.78 11.51
C ASP A 4 -12.28 -24.16 12.08
N TYR A 5 -11.87 -25.39 11.81
CA TYR A 5 -10.60 -25.95 12.26
C TYR A 5 -9.87 -26.59 11.09
N VAL A 6 -8.56 -26.41 11.05
CA VAL A 6 -7.69 -27.03 10.04
C VAL A 6 -6.58 -27.77 10.75
N CYS A 7 -6.36 -29.02 10.36
CA CYS A 7 -5.23 -29.80 10.86
C CYS A 7 -3.95 -29.44 10.09
N ALA A 8 -2.87 -29.08 10.80
CA ALA A 8 -1.60 -28.72 10.17
C ALA A 8 -0.84 -29.92 9.56
N GLU A 9 -1.17 -31.15 9.97
CA GLU A 9 -0.45 -32.37 9.52
C GLU A 9 -1.12 -33.02 8.30
N CYS A 10 -2.44 -33.21 8.34
CA CYS A 10 -3.17 -33.88 7.26
C CYS A 10 -4.02 -32.93 6.40
N ASN A 11 -4.00 -31.63 6.68
CA ASN A 11 -4.80 -30.60 6.00
C ASN A 11 -6.30 -30.88 5.96
N ASN A 12 -6.81 -31.72 6.87
CA ASN A 12 -8.24 -31.95 6.97
C ASN A 12 -8.92 -30.73 7.60
N GLU A 13 -10.00 -30.28 6.95
CA GLU A 13 -10.80 -29.14 7.37
C GLU A 13 -12.06 -29.63 8.09
N MET A 14 -12.38 -29.00 9.22
CA MET A 14 -13.62 -29.22 9.95
C MET A 14 -14.35 -27.89 9.99
N THR A 15 -15.44 -27.79 9.25
CA THR A 15 -16.27 -26.58 9.20
C THR A 15 -17.44 -26.66 10.17
N ASP A 16 -17.93 -25.52 10.62
CA ASP A 16 -19.15 -25.41 11.44
C ASP A 16 -19.12 -26.19 12.77
N VAL A 17 -17.96 -26.23 13.42
CA VAL A 17 -17.83 -26.88 14.74
C VAL A 17 -18.46 -26.00 15.81
N TYR A 18 -19.55 -26.47 16.42
CA TYR A 18 -20.20 -25.74 17.52
C TYR A 18 -19.37 -25.83 18.80
N GLN A 19 -18.83 -24.69 19.23
CA GLN A 19 -18.06 -24.58 20.48
C GLN A 19 -18.44 -23.32 21.26
N SER A 20 -18.41 -23.39 22.60
CA SER A 20 -18.51 -22.19 23.44
C SER A 20 -17.23 -21.36 23.34
N ILE A 21 -17.34 -20.03 23.43
CA ILE A 21 -16.17 -19.13 23.49
C ILE A 21 -15.33 -19.39 24.76
N LYS A 22 -15.98 -19.91 25.82
CA LYS A 22 -15.34 -20.19 27.11
C LYS A 22 -14.61 -21.53 27.16
N ASP A 23 -14.83 -22.40 26.17
CA ASP A 23 -14.22 -23.72 26.14
C ASP A 23 -12.84 -23.64 25.47
N ASP A 24 -11.92 -24.48 25.91
CA ASP A 24 -10.59 -24.60 25.31
C ASP A 24 -10.67 -25.11 23.86
N ALA A 25 -9.76 -24.64 23.01
CA ALA A 25 -9.73 -25.02 21.60
C ALA A 25 -9.49 -26.53 21.43
N LEU A 26 -10.13 -27.12 20.42
CA LEU A 26 -9.91 -28.51 20.04
C LEU A 26 -8.50 -28.67 19.46
N VAL A 27 -7.74 -29.63 19.98
CA VAL A 27 -6.34 -29.90 19.58
C VAL A 27 -6.19 -31.18 18.77
N THR A 28 -7.04 -32.19 19.03
CA THR A 28 -6.91 -33.50 18.42
C THR A 28 -7.69 -33.60 17.12
N CYS A 29 -7.02 -34.00 16.04
CA CYS A 29 -7.66 -34.22 14.75
C CYS A 29 -8.35 -35.61 14.71
N PRO A 30 -9.63 -35.70 14.32
CA PRO A 30 -10.34 -36.98 14.22
C PRO A 30 -9.85 -37.87 13.05
N GLN A 31 -9.13 -37.30 12.07
CA GLN A 31 -8.72 -38.02 10.86
C GLN A 31 -7.34 -38.66 10.99
N CYS A 32 -6.38 -37.98 11.63
CA CYS A 32 -5.01 -38.49 11.83
C CYS A 32 -4.67 -38.81 13.29
N GLY A 33 -5.53 -38.43 14.25
CA GLY A 33 -5.32 -38.65 15.68
C GLY A 33 -4.24 -37.77 16.33
N GLN A 34 -3.59 -36.89 15.56
CA GLN A 34 -2.53 -36.02 16.05
C GLN A 34 -3.07 -34.74 16.70
N ASN A 35 -2.30 -34.18 17.63
CA ASN A 35 -2.60 -32.91 18.30
C ASN A 35 -2.15 -31.70 17.46
N ALA A 36 -2.69 -31.58 16.26
CA ALA A 36 -2.30 -30.57 15.28
C ALA A 36 -3.50 -29.76 14.74
N LEU A 37 -4.64 -29.82 15.41
CA LEU A 37 -5.84 -29.11 15.01
C LEU A 37 -5.74 -27.63 15.43
N GLN A 38 -5.94 -26.71 14.48
CA GLN A 38 -5.85 -25.27 14.71
C GLN A 38 -7.17 -24.59 14.35
N ARG A 39 -7.66 -23.72 15.24
CA ARG A 39 -8.88 -22.95 15.00
C ARG A 39 -8.60 -21.84 13.99
N VAL A 40 -9.33 -21.85 12.88
CA VAL A 40 -9.26 -20.81 11.87
C VAL A 40 -10.32 -19.76 12.16
N VAL A 41 -9.88 -18.50 12.23
CA VAL A 41 -10.77 -17.37 12.45
C VAL A 41 -11.03 -16.73 11.09
N TYR A 42 -12.13 -17.14 10.46
CA TYR A 42 -12.63 -16.52 9.24
C TYR A 42 -13.46 -15.27 9.57
N GLY A 43 -13.39 -14.27 8.69
CA GLY A 43 -13.99 -12.96 8.91
C GLY A 43 -12.90 -11.98 9.28
N GLY A 44 -12.49 -11.17 8.30
CA GLY A 44 -11.40 -10.20 8.39
C GLY A 44 -11.41 -9.46 9.71
N LEU A 45 -10.64 -9.99 10.68
CA LEU A 45 -10.34 -9.30 11.91
C LEU A 45 -9.82 -7.95 11.45
N GLY A 46 -10.50 -6.87 11.86
CA GLY A 46 -10.00 -5.51 11.72
C GLY A 46 -8.76 -5.35 12.58
N ALA A 47 -7.71 -6.09 12.24
CA ALA A 47 -6.45 -6.15 12.93
C ALA A 47 -5.71 -4.87 12.55
N PHE A 48 -5.61 -3.97 13.52
CA PHE A 48 -4.80 -2.78 13.40
C PHE A 48 -3.64 -2.89 14.39
N VAL A 49 -2.49 -2.36 13.98
CA VAL A 49 -1.34 -2.26 14.88
C VAL A 49 -1.55 -1.03 15.76
N LYS A 50 -1.67 -1.25 17.08
CA LYS A 50 -1.86 -0.16 18.05
C LYS A 50 -0.62 0.72 18.20
N ASP A 51 0.57 0.11 18.19
CA ASP A 51 1.84 0.81 18.41
C ASP A 51 2.56 1.13 17.09
N ILE A 52 2.90 2.40 16.91
CA ILE A 52 3.60 2.91 15.75
C ILE A 52 5.11 2.80 16.01
N LYS A 53 5.81 1.95 15.25
CA LYS A 53 7.27 1.78 15.40
C LYS A 53 8.07 2.22 14.18
N THR A 54 7.43 2.32 13.02
CA THR A 54 8.10 2.67 11.76
C THR A 54 7.76 4.08 11.30
N ILE A 55 8.67 4.70 10.55
CA ILE A 55 8.48 6.03 9.97
C ILE A 55 7.24 6.05 9.05
N GLY A 56 7.02 4.98 8.28
CA GLY A 56 5.84 4.85 7.43
C GLY A 56 4.53 4.86 8.22
N GLN A 57 4.43 4.02 9.27
CA GLN A 57 3.24 4.01 10.13
C GLN A 57 2.99 5.37 10.82
N LEU A 58 4.05 6.10 11.18
CA LEU A 58 3.92 7.43 11.77
C LEU A 58 3.38 8.44 10.74
N ALA A 59 3.88 8.39 9.51
CA ALA A 59 3.38 9.21 8.42
C ALA A 59 1.90 8.93 8.12
N ASP A 60 1.51 7.66 8.02
CA ASP A 60 0.13 7.26 7.80
C ASP A 60 -0.80 7.73 8.93
N ASN A 61 -0.34 7.67 10.19
CA ASN A 61 -1.12 8.14 11.33
C ASN A 61 -1.30 9.66 11.33
N ASN A 62 -0.22 10.40 11.02
CA ASN A 62 -0.28 11.85 10.92
C ASN A 62 -1.19 12.29 9.78
N TRP A 63 -1.07 11.64 8.61
CA TRP A 63 -1.95 11.86 7.47
C TRP A 63 -3.41 11.57 7.83
N THR A 64 -3.68 10.43 8.48
CA THR A 64 -5.04 10.06 8.86
C THR A 64 -5.67 11.08 9.83
N LYS A 65 -4.90 11.59 10.79
CA LYS A 65 -5.34 12.61 11.76
C LYS A 65 -5.55 14.01 11.21
N LEU A 66 -4.97 14.35 10.05
CA LEU A 66 -4.98 15.72 9.53
C LEU A 66 -6.38 16.24 9.14
N GLY A 67 -7.34 15.34 8.89
CA GLY A 67 -8.70 15.67 8.44
C GLY A 67 -8.76 16.05 6.95
N HIS A 68 -9.95 15.93 6.35
CA HIS A 68 -10.12 16.02 4.89
C HIS A 68 -9.66 17.37 4.29
N TYR A 69 -9.97 18.49 4.95
CA TYR A 69 -9.65 19.83 4.45
C TYR A 69 -8.13 20.09 4.40
N LYS A 70 -7.41 19.81 5.50
CA LYS A 70 -5.96 20.05 5.56
C LYS A 70 -5.19 19.14 4.61
N ARG A 71 -5.64 17.90 4.39
CA ARG A 71 -5.04 17.02 3.38
C ARG A 71 -5.13 17.60 1.98
N SER A 72 -6.29 18.18 1.63
CA SER A 72 -6.48 18.80 0.32
C SER A 72 -5.60 20.03 0.14
N GLU A 73 -5.42 20.84 1.20
CA GLU A 73 -4.50 21.98 1.21
C GLU A 73 -3.05 21.52 1.04
N GLU A 74 -2.60 20.52 1.81
CA GLU A 74 -1.24 19.98 1.69
C GLU A 74 -0.96 19.37 0.31
N GLU A 75 -1.93 18.66 -0.28
CA GLU A 75 -1.81 18.15 -1.65
C GLU A 75 -1.71 19.27 -2.69
N ALA A 76 -2.49 20.35 -2.52
CA ALA A 76 -2.43 21.50 -3.41
C ALA A 76 -1.08 22.22 -3.30
N ILE A 77 -0.58 22.40 -2.08
CA ILE A 77 0.74 22.98 -1.80
C ILE A 77 1.85 22.08 -2.38
N ALA A 78 1.76 20.76 -2.21
CA ALA A 78 2.72 19.83 -2.77
C ALA A 78 2.75 19.91 -4.30
N LYS A 79 1.59 19.97 -4.96
CA LYS A 79 1.49 20.15 -6.42
C LYS A 79 2.11 21.47 -6.89
N GLN A 80 1.88 22.56 -6.16
CA GLN A 80 2.48 23.86 -6.47
C GLN A 80 4.00 23.84 -6.32
N LYS A 81 4.51 23.29 -5.21
CA LYS A 81 5.95 23.13 -4.98
C LYS A 81 6.63 22.24 -6.02
N MET A 82 5.95 21.18 -6.47
CA MET A 82 6.44 20.34 -7.56
C MET A 82 6.54 21.10 -8.88
N GLN A 83 5.57 21.99 -9.18
CA GLN A 83 5.61 22.85 -10.37
C GLN A 83 6.74 23.90 -10.29
N GLU A 84 6.99 24.47 -9.11
CA GLU A 84 8.09 25.41 -8.87
C GLU A 84 9.47 24.72 -8.89
N GLN A 85 9.57 23.47 -8.43
CA GLN A 85 10.80 22.68 -8.58
C GLN A 85 11.05 22.24 -10.02
N GLU A 86 10.01 21.98 -10.81
CA GLU A 86 10.17 21.71 -12.24
C GLU A 86 10.64 22.95 -13.01
N SER A 87 10.16 24.15 -12.65
CA SER A 87 10.57 25.40 -13.28
C SER A 87 11.98 25.86 -12.87
N SER A 88 12.54 25.36 -11.77
CA SER A 88 13.91 25.62 -11.31
C SER A 88 14.93 24.52 -11.68
N SER A 89 14.48 23.46 -12.35
CA SER A 89 15.39 22.42 -12.86
C SER A 89 16.33 23.02 -13.92
N VAL A 90 17.63 22.67 -13.89
CA VAL A 90 18.69 23.21 -14.80
C VAL A 90 18.28 23.19 -16.29
N PHE A 91 17.36 22.31 -16.66
CA PHE A 91 16.77 22.21 -17.99
C PHE A 91 15.97 23.44 -18.44
N SER A 92 15.26 24.14 -17.55
CA SER A 92 14.47 25.33 -17.87
C SER A 92 15.30 26.60 -18.02
N ALA A 93 16.54 26.62 -17.51
CA ALA A 93 17.44 27.77 -17.59
C ALA A 93 18.14 27.89 -18.96
N PHE A 94 18.31 26.78 -19.70
CA PHE A 94 19.06 26.73 -20.96
C PHE A 94 18.24 26.28 -22.18
N GLY A 95 17.10 25.59 -21.98
CA GLY A 95 16.27 25.06 -23.06
C GLY A 95 15.00 25.89 -23.30
N SER A 96 14.76 26.30 -24.54
CA SER A 96 13.56 27.07 -24.93
C SER A 96 12.27 26.22 -25.02
N ALA A 97 12.37 24.89 -25.06
CA ALA A 97 11.26 23.96 -25.23
C ALA A 97 10.83 23.26 -23.93
N SER A 98 9.52 23.17 -23.71
CA SER A 98 8.91 22.43 -22.62
C SER A 98 8.97 20.90 -22.85
N LYS A 99 8.90 20.12 -21.77
CA LYS A 99 8.83 18.64 -21.82
C LYS A 99 7.72 18.12 -22.75
N LYS A 100 6.59 18.83 -22.83
CA LYS A 100 5.45 18.47 -23.70
C LYS A 100 5.76 18.70 -25.18
N GLU A 101 6.48 19.77 -25.52
CA GLU A 101 6.92 20.03 -26.90
C GLU A 101 7.99 19.03 -27.33
N ILE A 102 8.94 18.71 -26.43
CA ILE A 102 9.99 17.72 -26.71
C ILE A 102 9.41 16.34 -26.99
N ASN A 103 8.39 15.93 -26.23
CA ASN A 103 7.74 14.64 -26.46
C ASN A 103 6.98 14.57 -27.80
N LYS A 104 6.56 15.71 -28.34
CA LYS A 104 5.89 15.81 -29.65
C LYS A 104 6.86 15.85 -30.84
N MET A 105 8.14 16.13 -30.60
CA MET A 105 9.16 16.16 -31.65
C MET A 105 9.51 14.77 -32.18
N THR A 106 9.86 14.70 -33.47
CA THR A 106 10.40 13.49 -34.09
C THR A 106 11.79 13.17 -33.52
N PRO A 107 12.28 11.92 -33.66
CA PRO A 107 13.60 11.53 -33.18
C PRO A 107 14.74 12.41 -33.74
N GLU A 108 14.59 12.91 -34.96
CA GLU A 108 15.55 13.80 -35.63
C GLU A 108 15.50 15.21 -35.07
N GLN A 109 14.30 15.74 -34.83
CA GLN A 109 14.10 17.05 -34.20
C GLN A 109 14.63 17.06 -32.76
N LYS A 110 14.44 15.98 -32.02
CA LYS A 110 15.05 15.81 -30.68
C LYS A 110 16.57 15.87 -30.74
N LYS A 111 17.20 15.19 -31.70
CA LYS A 111 18.67 15.25 -31.90
C LYS A 111 19.13 16.66 -32.23
N LYS A 112 18.44 17.35 -33.14
CA LYS A 112 18.77 18.74 -33.51
C LYS A 112 18.65 19.67 -32.30
N TYR A 113 17.58 19.56 -31.54
CA TYR A 113 17.35 20.35 -30.33
C TYR A 113 18.45 20.15 -29.27
N ILE A 114 18.96 18.93 -29.11
CA ILE A 114 20.09 18.64 -28.20
C ILE A 114 21.38 19.35 -28.66
N ILE A 115 21.58 19.49 -29.98
CA ILE A 115 22.82 20.04 -30.57
C ILE A 115 22.77 21.57 -30.65
N THR A 116 21.65 22.16 -31.09
CA THR A 116 21.55 23.60 -31.37
C THR A 116 20.70 24.38 -30.38
N GLY A 117 19.87 23.70 -29.57
CA GLY A 117 18.94 24.36 -28.65
C GLY A 117 17.70 24.99 -29.32
N ASP A 118 17.59 24.88 -30.65
CA ASP A 118 16.49 25.42 -31.44
C ASP A 118 15.35 24.40 -31.61
N LYS A 119 14.11 24.87 -31.45
CA LYS A 119 12.88 24.06 -31.58
C LYS A 119 12.67 23.49 -32.98
#